data_AF-A0A2T8HRB7-F1
#
_entry.id   AF-A0A2T8HRB7-F1
#
_cell.length_a   1.000
_cell.length_b   1.000
_cell.length_c   1.000
_cell.angle_alpha   90.00
_cell.angle_beta   90.00
_cell.angle_gamma   90.00
#
_symmetry.space_group_name_H-M   'P 1'
#
loop_
_entity.id
_entity.type
_entity.pdbx_description
1 polymer ?
#
loop_
_entity_poly.entity_id
_entity_poly.type
_entity_poly.pdbx_seq_one_letter_code
_entity_poly.pdbx_strand_id
1 'polypeptide(L)'
;MKHSDDYFRRLAFDEAPTGLVLTENRIIRICNRRFAELLGYHVEDLLNQSFRIFYGSDEEFESIRDVGLSKLQETGGYTDERLIRHRSGQGIWCQFRARTLNPDAPLERVVMSFAPINEAQTLRLSKRERQVLDLMNQRLTSKEIARRLGLSPRTIDDVRGRLIKRFGLRRAEDLLSQLRGASH
;
A
#
# COMPACT_ATOMS: atom_id res chain seq x y z
N MET A 1 34.88 20.13 7.52
CA MET A 1 34.49 19.03 6.60
C MET A 1 33.27 18.23 7.09
N LYS A 2 33.24 17.68 8.33
CA LYS A 2 32.09 16.89 8.84
C LYS A 2 30.71 17.58 8.79
N HIS A 3 30.63 18.91 8.97
CA HIS A 3 29.38 19.66 8.85
C HIS A 3 28.77 19.67 7.44
N SER A 4 29.61 19.51 6.40
CA SER A 4 29.13 19.50 5.01
C SER A 4 28.50 18.15 4.65
N ASP A 5 29.06 17.05 5.15
CA ASP A 5 28.54 15.70 4.86
C ASP A 5 27.19 15.46 5.53
N ASP A 6 27.01 15.91 6.78
CA ASP A 6 25.73 15.80 7.48
C ASP A 6 24.66 16.68 6.82
N TYR A 7 25.04 17.87 6.34
CA TYR A 7 24.15 18.74 5.57
C TYR A 7 23.64 18.06 4.31
N PHE A 8 24.52 17.51 3.46
CA PHE A 8 24.09 16.87 2.22
C PHE A 8 23.26 15.60 2.46
N ARG A 9 23.56 14.83 3.51
CA ARG A 9 22.74 13.66 3.90
C ARG A 9 21.33 14.05 4.32
N ARG A 10 21.19 15.08 5.15
CA ARG A 10 19.89 15.62 5.56
C ARG A 10 19.13 16.18 4.37
N LEU A 11 19.77 17.00 3.56
CA LEU A 11 19.15 17.59 2.37
C LEU A 11 18.66 16.51 1.40
N ALA A 12 19.46 15.47 1.14
CA ALA A 12 19.05 14.36 0.29
C ALA A 12 17.87 13.56 0.88
N PHE A 13 17.79 13.42 2.21
CA PHE A 13 16.66 12.76 2.88
C PHE A 13 15.39 13.60 2.83
N ASP A 14 15.48 14.88 3.19
CA ASP A 14 14.36 15.82 3.30
C ASP A 14 13.74 16.18 1.94
N GLU A 15 14.59 16.35 0.93
CA GLU A 15 14.17 16.73 -0.44
C GLU A 15 14.03 15.52 -1.38
N ALA A 16 14.17 14.28 -0.89
CA ALA A 16 13.90 13.10 -1.69
C ALA A 16 12.46 13.13 -2.24
N PRO A 17 12.21 12.83 -3.52
CA PRO A 17 10.87 12.89 -4.12
C PRO A 17 9.93 11.75 -3.71
N THR A 18 10.39 10.84 -2.85
CA THR A 18 9.62 9.72 -2.31
C THR A 18 9.52 9.86 -0.80
N GLY A 19 8.44 9.34 -0.21
CA GLY A 19 8.32 9.27 1.24
C GLY A 19 9.33 8.29 1.79
N LEU A 20 10.26 8.75 2.63
CA LEU A 20 11.26 7.95 3.32
C LEU A 20 10.95 7.89 4.81
N VAL A 21 11.08 6.72 5.40
CA VAL A 21 10.86 6.52 6.83
C VAL A 21 11.79 5.44 7.37
N LEU A 22 12.33 5.67 8.56
CA LEU A 22 13.06 4.68 9.35
C LEU A 22 12.21 4.37 10.58
N THR A 23 12.04 3.07 10.81
CA THR A 23 11.42 2.57 12.04
C THR A 23 12.43 1.81 12.88
N GLU A 24 12.19 1.81 14.18
CA GLU A 24 12.81 0.91 15.13
C GLU A 24 11.72 0.18 15.91
N ASN A 25 11.73 -1.16 15.93
CA ASN A 25 10.67 -1.98 16.52
C ASN A 25 9.26 -1.56 16.06
N ARG A 26 9.12 -1.25 14.76
CA ARG A 26 7.89 -0.72 14.14
C ARG A 26 7.40 0.64 14.69
N ILE A 27 8.25 1.36 15.42
CA ILE A 27 8.00 2.73 15.85
C ILE A 27 8.74 3.69 14.92
N ILE A 28 8.07 4.73 14.44
CA ILE A 28 8.66 5.73 13.56
C ILE A 28 9.71 6.53 14.34
N ARG A 29 10.96 6.52 13.88
CA ARG A 29 12.04 7.29 14.49
C ARG A 29 12.38 8.55 13.71
N ILE A 30 12.30 8.46 12.39
CA ILE A 30 12.47 9.60 11.50
C ILE A 30 11.73 9.33 10.19
N CYS A 31 11.13 10.37 9.63
CA CYS A 31 10.57 10.35 8.29
C CYS A 31 10.87 11.69 7.61
N ASN A 32 10.95 11.69 6.29
CA ASN A 32 11.10 12.93 5.55
C ASN A 32 9.74 13.63 5.37
N ARG A 33 9.80 14.88 4.95
CA ARG A 33 8.60 15.70 4.70
C ARG A 33 7.65 15.05 3.69
N ARG A 34 8.17 14.43 2.63
CA ARG A 34 7.33 13.76 1.61
C ARG A 34 6.50 12.61 2.16
N PHE A 35 7.03 11.85 3.12
CA PHE A 35 6.27 10.77 3.76
C PHE A 35 5.09 11.31 4.57
N ALA A 36 5.34 12.38 5.35
CA ALA A 36 4.32 13.03 6.16
C ALA A 36 3.24 13.69 5.29
N GLU A 37 3.64 14.46 4.27
CA GLU A 37 2.75 15.09 3.29
C GLU A 37 1.86 14.06 2.58
N LEU A 38 2.44 12.94 2.12
CA LEU A 38 1.72 11.85 1.47
C LEU A 38 0.56 11.32 2.33
N LEU A 39 0.73 11.30 3.66
CA LEU A 39 -0.22 10.69 4.60
C LEU A 39 -1.08 11.71 5.34
N GLY A 40 -0.90 13.00 5.07
CA GLY A 40 -1.69 14.09 5.67
C GLY A 40 -1.31 14.39 7.12
N TYR A 41 -0.05 14.14 7.48
CA TYR A 41 0.48 14.43 8.81
C TYR A 41 1.58 15.49 8.74
N HIS A 42 1.86 16.11 9.89
CA HIS A 42 3.14 16.77 10.11
C HIS A 42 4.17 15.73 10.56
N VAL A 43 5.47 16.00 10.34
CA VAL A 43 6.54 15.05 10.72
C VAL A 43 6.48 14.78 12.22
N GLU A 44 6.25 15.83 13.01
CA GLU A 44 6.16 15.82 14.47
C GLU A 44 5.02 14.93 14.98
N ASP A 45 3.91 14.86 14.25
CA ASP A 45 2.77 13.99 14.57
C ASP A 45 3.13 12.50 14.45
N LEU A 46 4.12 12.17 13.60
CA LEU A 46 4.50 10.81 13.27
C LEU A 46 5.64 10.27 14.14
N LEU A 47 6.49 11.15 14.67
CA LEU A 47 7.63 10.72 15.49
C LEU A 47 7.14 9.94 16.71
N ASN A 48 7.78 8.79 16.96
CA ASN A 48 7.46 7.85 18.04
C ASN A 48 6.07 7.21 17.97
N GLN A 49 5.32 7.40 16.87
CA GLN A 49 4.09 6.66 16.65
C GLN A 49 4.37 5.24 16.15
N SER A 50 3.46 4.33 16.48
CA SER A 50 3.46 3.00 15.90
C SER A 50 3.08 3.06 14.43
N PHE A 51 3.78 2.30 13.58
CA PHE A 51 3.46 2.18 12.16
C PHE A 51 2.04 1.64 11.89
N ARG A 52 1.38 1.10 12.92
CA ARG A 52 0.00 0.61 12.91
C ARG A 52 -1.03 1.67 12.53
N ILE A 53 -0.75 2.96 12.79
CA ILE A 53 -1.70 4.05 12.50
C ILE A 53 -2.08 4.17 11.01
N PHE A 54 -1.28 3.57 10.12
CA PHE A 54 -1.52 3.56 8.67
C PHE A 54 -2.37 2.38 8.18
N TYR A 55 -2.95 1.60 9.09
CA TYR A 55 -3.80 0.44 8.77
C TYR A 55 -5.19 0.60 9.38
N GLY A 56 -6.20 -0.05 8.78
CA GLY A 56 -7.59 0.05 9.23
C GLY A 56 -7.88 -0.82 10.46
N SER A 57 -7.10 -1.87 10.67
CA SER A 57 -7.25 -2.80 11.79
C SER A 57 -5.92 -3.46 12.19
N ASP A 58 -5.89 -4.03 13.40
CA ASP A 58 -4.75 -4.80 13.92
C ASP A 58 -4.49 -6.05 13.07
N GLU A 59 -5.55 -6.68 12.56
CA GLU A 59 -5.46 -7.88 11.72
C GLU A 59 -4.76 -7.58 10.38
N GLU A 60 -5.10 -6.45 9.73
CA GLU A 60 -4.41 -5.98 8.54
C GLU A 60 -2.92 -5.72 8.81
N PHE A 61 -2.62 -5.07 9.93
CA PHE A 61 -1.24 -4.75 10.32
C PHE A 61 -0.39 -6.01 10.55
N GLU A 62 -0.94 -7.03 11.21
CA GLU A 62 -0.21 -8.28 11.48
C GLU A 62 -0.17 -9.22 10.27
N SER A 63 -1.21 -9.28 9.43
CA SER A 63 -1.19 -10.12 8.21
C SER A 63 -0.10 -9.69 7.21
N ILE A 64 0.12 -8.38 7.07
CA ILE A 64 1.14 -7.83 6.18
C ILE A 64 2.56 -8.07 6.72
N ARG A 65 2.71 -8.11 8.05
CA ARG A 65 3.97 -8.47 8.71
C ARG A 65 4.46 -9.83 8.22
N ASP A 66 3.58 -10.83 8.24
CA ASP A 66 3.96 -12.22 7.98
C ASP A 66 4.39 -12.44 6.51
N VAL A 67 3.82 -11.67 5.57
CA VAL A 67 4.18 -11.73 4.14
C VAL A 67 5.55 -11.10 3.84
N GLY A 68 5.90 -10.02 4.55
CA GLY A 68 7.15 -9.31 4.35
C GLY A 68 8.33 -9.91 5.12
N LEU A 69 8.06 -10.54 6.27
CA LEU A 69 9.08 -10.96 7.24
C LEU A 69 10.06 -11.99 6.65
N SER A 70 9.57 -13.05 6.01
CA SER A 70 10.43 -14.10 5.44
C SER A 70 11.37 -13.53 4.37
N LYS A 71 10.87 -12.70 3.47
CA LYS A 71 11.68 -12.06 2.43
C LYS A 71 12.73 -11.10 3.00
N LEU A 72 12.38 -10.36 4.06
CA LEU A 72 13.33 -9.51 4.75
C LEU A 72 14.43 -10.32 5.44
N GLN A 73 14.11 -11.47 6.04
CA GLN A 73 15.09 -12.40 6.63
C GLN A 73 16.04 -12.97 5.56
N GLU A 74 15.49 -13.45 4.46
CA GLU A 74 16.25 -14.15 3.42
C GLU A 74 17.10 -13.22 2.56
N THR A 75 16.57 -12.06 2.18
CA THR A 75 17.18 -11.20 1.15
C THR A 75 17.58 -9.82 1.67
N GLY A 76 17.21 -9.47 2.90
CA GLY A 76 17.40 -8.14 3.47
C GLY A 76 16.44 -7.08 2.91
N GLY A 77 15.62 -7.42 1.91
CA GLY A 77 14.76 -6.48 1.20
C GLY A 77 13.38 -7.04 0.88
N TYR A 78 12.41 -6.14 0.72
CA TYR A 78 11.05 -6.50 0.34
C TYR A 78 10.42 -5.39 -0.48
N THR A 79 9.55 -5.75 -1.42
CA THR A 79 8.79 -4.79 -2.23
C THR A 79 7.41 -5.37 -2.49
N ASP A 80 6.41 -4.51 -2.33
CA ASP A 80 5.04 -4.79 -2.74
C ASP A 80 4.32 -3.49 -3.10
N GLU A 81 3.03 -3.66 -3.24
CA GLU A 81 2.07 -2.68 -3.68
C GLU A 81 0.92 -2.79 -2.66
N ARG A 82 0.68 -1.72 -1.90
CA ARG A 82 -0.22 -1.76 -0.73
C ARG A 82 -1.05 -0.50 -0.57
N LEU A 83 -2.24 -0.68 -0.01
CA LEU A 83 -3.10 0.40 0.45
C LEU A 83 -2.70 0.79 1.87
N ILE A 84 -2.42 2.07 2.10
CA ILE A 84 -2.15 2.64 3.42
C ILE A 84 -3.15 3.75 3.72
N ARG A 85 -3.43 3.98 4.99
CA ARG A 85 -4.47 4.92 5.43
C ARG A 85 -3.88 6.32 5.66
N HIS A 86 -4.45 7.29 4.96
CA HIS A 86 -4.26 8.72 5.19
C HIS A 86 -4.96 9.18 6.48
N ARG A 87 -4.50 10.27 7.11
CA ARG A 87 -5.10 10.84 8.33
C ARG A 87 -6.60 11.12 8.21
N SER A 88 -7.06 11.55 7.03
CA SER A 88 -8.49 11.78 6.74
C SER A 88 -9.34 10.50 6.70
N GLY A 89 -8.71 9.33 6.71
CA GLY A 89 -9.36 8.03 6.59
C GLY A 89 -9.38 7.47 5.17
N GLN A 90 -9.03 8.25 4.15
CA GLN A 90 -8.88 7.78 2.77
C GLN A 90 -7.72 6.78 2.65
N GLY A 91 -7.86 5.79 1.75
CA GLY A 91 -6.77 4.89 1.39
C GLY A 91 -5.91 5.45 0.25
N ILE A 92 -4.59 5.29 0.36
CA ILE A 92 -3.61 5.69 -0.65
C ILE A 92 -2.86 4.44 -1.11
N TRP A 93 -2.88 4.21 -2.41
CA TRP A 93 -2.18 3.08 -3.02
C TRP A 93 -0.73 3.46 -3.29
N CYS A 94 0.21 2.69 -2.73
CA CYS A 94 1.64 2.99 -2.80
C CYS A 94 2.45 1.81 -3.29
N GLN A 95 3.47 2.09 -4.10
CA GLN A 95 4.60 1.19 -4.22
C GLN A 95 5.41 1.31 -2.93
N PHE A 96 5.56 0.18 -2.23
CA PHE A 96 6.26 0.08 -0.97
C PHE A 96 7.55 -0.72 -1.14
N ARG A 97 8.63 -0.22 -0.56
CA ARG A 97 9.90 -0.93 -0.48
C ARG A 97 10.43 -0.86 0.93
N ALA A 98 11.01 -1.96 1.39
CA ALA A 98 11.62 -2.06 2.70
C ALA A 98 13.00 -2.69 2.60
N ARG A 99 13.90 -2.24 3.48
CA ARG A 99 15.20 -2.86 3.72
C ARG A 99 15.41 -2.97 5.23
N THR A 100 15.67 -4.18 5.71
CA THR A 100 16.09 -4.37 7.11
C THR A 100 17.58 -4.09 7.27
N LEU A 101 17.94 -3.52 8.41
CA LEU A 101 19.33 -3.36 8.85
C LEU A 101 19.78 -4.49 9.80
N ASN A 102 18.87 -5.37 10.19
CA ASN A 102 19.16 -6.58 10.96
C ASN A 102 18.34 -7.76 10.39
N PRO A 103 18.93 -8.66 9.57
CA PRO A 103 18.22 -9.82 9.03
C PRO A 103 17.74 -10.83 10.09
N ASP A 104 18.44 -10.95 11.23
CA ASP A 104 18.07 -11.86 12.31
C ASP A 104 16.87 -11.34 13.12
N ALA A 105 16.71 -10.02 13.19
CA ALA A 105 15.55 -9.32 13.73
C ALA A 105 14.99 -8.31 12.71
N PRO A 106 14.31 -8.76 11.64
CA PRO A 106 14.01 -7.94 10.46
C PRO A 106 13.22 -6.66 10.68
N LEU A 107 12.49 -6.57 11.79
CA LEU A 107 11.65 -5.43 12.13
C LEU A 107 12.27 -4.54 13.22
N GLU A 108 13.43 -4.93 13.76
CA GLU A 108 14.15 -4.13 14.74
C GLU A 108 14.53 -2.79 14.16
N ARG A 109 15.02 -2.74 12.91
CA ARG A 109 15.39 -1.49 12.24
C ARG A 109 15.19 -1.58 10.73
N VAL A 110 14.25 -0.81 10.21
CA VAL A 110 13.82 -0.91 8.80
C VAL A 110 13.75 0.46 8.16
N VAL A 111 14.45 0.62 7.03
CA VAL A 111 14.30 1.77 6.13
C VAL A 111 13.27 1.43 5.07
N MET A 112 12.32 2.32 4.85
CA MET A 112 11.24 2.10 3.89
C MET A 112 11.07 3.30 2.96
N SER A 113 10.59 3.03 1.75
CA SER A 113 10.12 4.05 0.83
C SER A 113 8.68 3.83 0.39
N PHE A 114 7.98 4.94 0.20
CA PHE A 114 6.60 5.03 -0.23
C PHE A 114 6.51 5.98 -1.42
N ALA A 115 6.02 5.47 -2.54
CA ALA A 115 5.70 6.27 -3.71
C ALA A 115 4.22 6.07 -4.06
N PRO A 116 3.40 7.14 -4.08
CA PRO A 116 2.01 7.02 -4.52
C PRO A 116 1.97 6.50 -5.94
N ILE A 117 1.08 5.55 -6.18
CA ILE A 117 0.74 5.10 -7.53
C ILE A 117 -0.42 5.97 -7.98
N ASN A 118 -0.16 6.84 -8.96
CA ASN A 118 -1.13 7.82 -9.44
C ASN A 118 -2.43 7.11 -9.92
N GLU A 119 -3.61 7.67 -9.67
CA GLU A 119 -4.92 7.03 -9.98
C GLU A 119 -5.07 6.62 -11.46
N ALA A 120 -4.41 7.34 -12.38
CA ALA A 120 -4.32 6.96 -13.78
C ALA A 120 -3.61 5.61 -14.03
N GLN A 121 -2.74 5.18 -13.11
CA GLN A 121 -2.10 3.86 -13.08
C GLN A 121 -2.94 2.83 -12.31
N THR A 122 -3.72 3.26 -11.31
CA THR A 122 -4.60 2.39 -10.49
C THR A 122 -5.75 1.78 -11.30
N LEU A 123 -6.14 2.41 -12.41
CA LEU A 123 -7.16 1.91 -13.36
C LEU A 123 -6.62 1.22 -14.61
N ARG A 124 -5.36 0.76 -14.64
CA ARG A 124 -4.97 -0.30 -15.61
C ARG A 124 -5.53 -1.65 -15.15
N LEU A 125 -6.85 -1.71 -15.11
CA LEU A 125 -7.56 -2.96 -15.35
C LEU A 125 -7.33 -3.28 -16.82
N SER A 126 -6.87 -4.48 -17.11
CA SER A 126 -7.01 -5.04 -18.45
C SER A 126 -8.48 -4.89 -18.88
N LYS A 127 -8.73 -4.82 -20.19
CA LYS A 127 -10.09 -4.77 -20.73
C LYS A 127 -10.98 -5.86 -20.11
N ARG A 128 -10.40 -7.02 -19.81
CA ARG A 128 -11.08 -8.15 -19.16
C ARG A 128 -11.41 -7.88 -17.69
N GLU A 129 -10.48 -7.37 -16.90
CA GLU A 129 -10.74 -7.04 -15.50
C GLU A 129 -11.82 -5.96 -15.36
N ARG A 130 -11.82 -4.96 -16.26
CA ARG A 130 -12.88 -3.92 -16.29
C ARG A 130 -14.24 -4.53 -16.62
N GLN A 131 -14.32 -5.40 -17.62
CA GLN A 131 -15.55 -6.12 -17.97
C GLN A 131 -16.08 -6.99 -16.82
N VAL A 132 -15.20 -7.68 -16.11
CA VAL A 132 -15.60 -8.49 -14.95
C VAL A 132 -16.11 -7.60 -13.83
N LEU A 133 -15.42 -6.48 -13.55
CA LEU A 133 -15.81 -5.52 -12.54
C LEU A 133 -17.18 -4.89 -12.83
N ASP A 134 -17.44 -4.48 -14.08
CA ASP A 134 -18.72 -3.90 -14.50
C ASP A 134 -19.89 -4.87 -14.31
N LEU A 135 -19.67 -6.17 -14.53
CA LEU A 135 -20.71 -7.18 -14.37
C LEU A 135 -20.87 -7.63 -12.91
N MET A 136 -19.80 -7.58 -12.10
CA MET A 136 -19.90 -7.73 -10.64
C MET A 136 -20.76 -6.62 -10.04
N ASN A 137 -20.60 -5.38 -10.52
CA ASN A 137 -21.40 -4.23 -10.12
C ASN A 137 -22.90 -4.41 -10.44
N GLN A 138 -23.23 -5.12 -11.51
CA GLN A 138 -24.60 -5.50 -11.87
C GLN A 138 -25.16 -6.68 -11.04
N ARG A 139 -24.43 -7.13 -10.00
CA ARG A 139 -24.77 -8.25 -9.11
C ARG A 139 -24.84 -9.62 -9.81
N LEU A 140 -24.15 -9.79 -10.93
CA LEU A 140 -24.07 -11.09 -11.59
C LEU A 140 -23.14 -12.05 -10.83
N THR A 141 -23.53 -13.32 -10.82
CA THR A 141 -22.72 -14.43 -10.33
C THR A 141 -21.57 -14.76 -11.28
N SER A 142 -20.52 -15.44 -10.80
CA SER A 142 -19.40 -15.87 -11.66
C SER A 142 -19.84 -16.69 -12.88
N LYS A 143 -20.91 -17.51 -12.73
CA LYS A 143 -21.50 -18.29 -13.83
C LYS A 143 -22.16 -17.41 -14.88
N GLU A 144 -22.87 -16.36 -14.48
CA GLU A 144 -23.54 -15.44 -15.41
C GLU A 144 -22.54 -14.54 -16.14
N ILE A 145 -21.52 -14.04 -15.41
CA ILE A 145 -20.41 -13.28 -15.99
C ILE A 145 -19.66 -14.14 -17.02
N ALA A 146 -19.37 -15.40 -16.67
CA ALA A 146 -18.71 -16.35 -17.55
C ALA A 146 -19.50 -16.56 -18.85
N ARG A 147 -20.81 -16.77 -18.75
CA ARG A 147 -21.71 -16.90 -19.92
C ARG A 147 -21.70 -15.65 -20.79
N ARG A 148 -21.69 -14.45 -20.19
CA ARG A 148 -21.75 -13.17 -20.91
C ARG A 148 -20.43 -12.80 -21.59
N LEU A 149 -19.30 -13.26 -21.05
CA LEU A 149 -17.96 -12.97 -21.56
C LEU A 149 -17.35 -14.10 -22.40
N GLY A 150 -18.08 -15.21 -22.59
CA GLY A 150 -17.60 -16.39 -23.31
C GLY A 150 -16.40 -17.06 -22.62
N LEU A 151 -16.42 -17.11 -21.28
CA LEU A 151 -15.33 -17.62 -20.44
C LEU A 151 -15.78 -18.77 -19.54
N SER A 152 -14.82 -19.43 -18.88
CA SER A 152 -15.13 -20.40 -17.82
C SER A 152 -15.43 -19.69 -16.49
N PRO A 153 -16.32 -20.24 -15.63
CA PRO A 153 -16.55 -19.71 -14.29
C PRO A 153 -15.27 -19.61 -13.45
N ARG A 154 -14.35 -20.59 -13.57
CA ARG A 154 -13.06 -20.60 -12.87
C ARG A 154 -12.20 -19.38 -13.22
N THR A 155 -12.14 -19.03 -14.51
CA THR A 155 -11.42 -17.82 -14.96
C THR A 155 -11.99 -16.55 -14.34
N ILE A 156 -13.32 -16.49 -14.18
CA ILE A 156 -13.98 -15.36 -13.52
C ILE A 156 -13.63 -15.31 -12.03
N ASP A 157 -13.64 -16.45 -11.34
CA ASP A 157 -13.28 -16.52 -9.93
C ASP A 157 -11.81 -16.10 -9.69
N ASP A 158 -10.88 -16.48 -10.56
CA ASP A 158 -9.47 -16.05 -10.48
C ASP A 158 -9.32 -14.53 -10.68
N VAL A 159 -10.10 -13.93 -11.59
CA VAL A 159 -10.12 -12.48 -11.79
C VAL A 159 -10.77 -11.78 -10.59
N ARG A 160 -11.90 -12.29 -10.09
CA ARG A 160 -12.58 -11.75 -8.90
C ARG A 160 -11.67 -11.78 -7.68
N GLY A 161 -10.99 -12.89 -7.43
CA GLY A 161 -10.05 -13.03 -6.32
C GLY A 161 -8.92 -12.02 -6.39
N ARG A 162 -8.36 -11.77 -7.58
CA ARG A 162 -7.35 -10.74 -7.81
C ARG A 162 -7.89 -9.34 -7.56
N LEU A 163 -9.10 -9.02 -8.05
CA LEU A 163 -9.73 -7.71 -7.82
C LEU A 163 -10.05 -7.49 -6.34
N ILE A 164 -10.67 -8.46 -5.68
CA ILE A 164 -10.98 -8.42 -4.24
C ILE A 164 -9.71 -8.21 -3.42
N LYS A 165 -8.64 -8.96 -3.70
CA LYS A 165 -7.35 -8.83 -3.04
C LYS A 165 -6.70 -7.47 -3.31
N ARG A 166 -6.76 -6.98 -4.54
CA ARG A 166 -6.16 -5.70 -4.96
C ARG A 166 -6.87 -4.49 -4.35
N PHE A 167 -8.19 -4.57 -4.18
CA PHE A 167 -9.00 -3.49 -3.64
C PHE A 167 -9.30 -3.64 -2.13
N GLY A 168 -8.97 -4.76 -1.50
CA GLY A 168 -9.15 -4.98 -0.06
C GLY A 168 -10.62 -5.05 0.38
N LEU A 169 -11.53 -5.42 -0.52
CA LEU A 169 -12.97 -5.29 -0.29
C LEU A 169 -13.57 -6.62 0.15
N ARG A 170 -14.40 -6.59 1.20
CA ARG A 170 -15.20 -7.75 1.61
C ARG A 170 -16.35 -8.01 0.63
N ARG A 171 -16.86 -6.98 -0.06
CA ARG A 171 -17.93 -7.10 -1.07
C ARG A 171 -17.66 -6.18 -2.29
N ALA A 172 -18.08 -6.63 -3.47
CA ALA A 172 -17.96 -5.86 -4.71
C ALA A 172 -18.70 -4.51 -4.67
N GLU A 173 -19.72 -4.39 -3.81
CA GLU A 173 -20.51 -3.17 -3.60
C GLU A 173 -19.71 -2.06 -2.89
N ASP A 174 -18.70 -2.43 -2.10
CA ASP A 174 -17.87 -1.47 -1.36
C ASP A 174 -16.99 -0.62 -2.30
N LEU A 175 -16.74 -1.12 -3.52
CA LEU A 175 -15.99 -0.46 -4.59
C LEU A 175 -16.76 0.73 -5.19
N LEU A 176 -18.10 0.65 -5.23
CA LEU A 176 -18.95 1.74 -5.71
C LEU A 176 -18.97 2.93 -4.76
N SER A 177 -18.94 2.67 -3.45
CA SER A 177 -18.89 3.72 -2.44
C SER A 177 -17.58 4.51 -2.54
N GLN A 178 -16.47 3.85 -2.88
CA GLN A 178 -15.19 4.50 -3.13
C GLN A 178 -15.11 5.22 -4.49
N LEU A 179 -15.67 4.64 -5.56
CA LEU A 179 -15.67 5.28 -6.89
C LEU A 179 -16.65 6.45 -7.00
N ARG A 180 -17.78 6.44 -6.28
CA ARG A 180 -18.73 7.57 -6.25
C ARG A 180 -18.26 8.73 -5.37
N GLY A 181 -17.33 8.50 -4.44
CA GLY A 181 -16.73 9.54 -3.61
C GLY A 181 -15.67 10.41 -4.30
N ALA A 182 -15.26 10.06 -5.53
CA ALA A 182 -14.27 10.80 -6.33
C ALA A 182 -14.90 11.81 -7.32
N SER A 183 -16.16 12.18 -7.12
CA SER A 183 -16.84 13.23 -7.89
C SER A 183 -17.43 14.27 -6.95
N HIS A 184 -16.55 15.03 -6.27
CA HIS A 184 -16.83 16.39 -5.83
C HIS A 184 -15.51 17.16 -5.75
#